data_AF-A0A7G2CMB4-F1
#
_entry.id   AF-A0A7G2CMB4-F1
#
_cell.length_a   1.000
_cell.length_b   1.000
_cell.length_c   1.000
_cell.angle_alpha   90.00
_cell.angle_beta   90.00
_cell.angle_gamma   90.00
#
_symmetry.space_group_name_H-M   'P 1'
#
loop_
_entity.id
_entity.type
_entity.pdbx_description
1 polymer ?
#
loop_
_entity_poly.entity_id
_entity_poly.type
_entity_poly.pdbx_seq_one_letter_code
_entity_poly.pdbx_strand_id
1 'polypeptide(L)'
;MLAQLFQQVWSDPQAPYHTVETFNQHVRQLLPERGKRFRHDDLDTVMVIERSKNLNVVAYTCTYKEELEEKDENGKPVKKEVAKDGMIIKPDSILEKPKHVKRTVNPKNAVHAFWIKLEPEHVERRRGRGELHDHNELNAIEKKLAYGCSVTLFPSNSNGSNKSLWSEFQKQWNQLAKDIEKENKNNKNNNKENPYKRSLTSDDEKCVLEWHEVFQLSLAKFAAMPPVLLLHLPPLPPTENNENNEKNENHQKNKNPDDVTLPVMLTVIDGKVSILTKVFVASIEPKHFYQLPSVEYIEAFGVCLVTGAETYEKKTNK
;
A
#
# COMPACT_ATOMS: atom_id res chain seq x y z
N MET A 1 5.86 -13.66 3.28
CA MET A 1 4.61 -12.97 2.90
C MET A 1 4.47 -12.86 1.38
N LEU A 2 5.49 -12.45 0.62
CA LEU A 2 5.46 -12.52 -0.85
C LEU A 2 5.24 -13.97 -1.37
N ALA A 3 5.88 -14.96 -0.72
CA ALA A 3 5.65 -16.39 -0.97
C ALA A 3 4.21 -16.85 -0.68
N GLN A 4 3.55 -16.30 0.35
CA GLN A 4 2.15 -16.64 0.69
C GLN A 4 1.18 -16.04 -0.32
N LEU A 5 1.42 -14.79 -0.73
CA LEU A 5 0.66 -14.15 -1.81
C LEU A 5 0.76 -14.99 -3.09
N PHE A 6 1.98 -15.35 -3.49
CA PHE A 6 2.22 -16.16 -4.66
C PHE A 6 1.51 -17.53 -4.56
N GLN A 7 1.58 -18.21 -3.42
CA GLN A 7 0.89 -19.48 -3.24
C GLN A 7 -0.65 -19.33 -3.28
N GLN A 8 -1.22 -18.37 -2.55
CA GLN A 8 -2.69 -18.26 -2.45
C GLN A 8 -3.34 -17.65 -3.70
N VAL A 9 -2.63 -16.81 -4.46
CA VAL A 9 -3.19 -16.10 -5.61
C VAL A 9 -2.79 -16.74 -6.94
N TRP A 10 -1.56 -17.23 -7.05
CA TRP A 10 -1.04 -17.72 -8.33
C TRP A 10 -1.04 -19.25 -8.44
N SER A 11 -0.72 -19.97 -7.35
CA SER A 11 -0.59 -21.43 -7.44
C SER A 11 -1.91 -22.18 -7.54
N ASP A 12 -3.05 -21.47 -7.45
CA ASP A 12 -4.37 -22.02 -7.72
C ASP A 12 -4.75 -21.74 -9.20
N PRO A 13 -4.74 -22.74 -10.10
CA PRO A 13 -5.09 -22.55 -11.51
C PRO A 13 -6.57 -22.17 -11.71
N GLN A 14 -7.41 -22.32 -10.68
CA GLN A 14 -8.81 -21.88 -10.69
C GLN A 14 -8.96 -20.45 -10.17
N ALA A 15 -7.88 -19.80 -9.72
CA ALA A 15 -7.93 -18.41 -9.31
C ALA A 15 -8.29 -17.52 -10.52
N PRO A 16 -9.29 -16.62 -10.42
CA PRO A 16 -9.72 -15.79 -11.54
C PRO A 16 -8.69 -14.76 -12.03
N TYR A 17 -7.50 -14.68 -11.42
CA TYR A 17 -6.57 -13.54 -11.50
C TYR A 17 -5.18 -13.93 -12.00
N HIS A 18 -5.14 -14.83 -12.99
CA HIS A 18 -3.92 -15.39 -13.58
C HIS A 18 -3.14 -14.41 -14.47
N THR A 19 -3.62 -13.18 -14.69
CA THR A 19 -2.84 -12.13 -15.34
C THR A 19 -2.67 -10.94 -14.42
N VAL A 20 -1.67 -10.11 -14.69
CA VAL A 20 -1.41 -8.90 -13.91
C VAL A 20 -2.58 -7.92 -14.01
N GLU A 21 -3.22 -7.81 -15.17
CA GLU A 21 -4.38 -6.93 -15.40
C GLU A 21 -5.61 -7.41 -14.64
N THR A 22 -5.93 -8.70 -14.71
CA THR A 22 -7.07 -9.29 -14.00
C THR A 22 -6.87 -9.22 -12.49
N PHE A 23 -5.63 -9.41 -12.02
CA PHE A 23 -5.28 -9.19 -10.62
C PHE A 23 -5.43 -7.72 -10.19
N ASN A 24 -4.96 -6.77 -11.01
CA ASN A 24 -5.12 -5.34 -10.73
C ASN A 24 -6.61 -4.95 -10.60
N GLN A 25 -7.42 -5.35 -11.58
CA GLN A 25 -8.87 -5.11 -11.57
C GLN A 25 -9.53 -5.70 -10.33
N HIS A 26 -9.17 -6.94 -9.97
CA HIS A 26 -9.73 -7.60 -8.81
C HIS A 26 -9.38 -6.92 -7.50
N VAL A 27 -8.10 -6.59 -7.29
CA VAL A 27 -7.69 -5.88 -6.07
C VAL A 27 -8.45 -4.57 -5.94
N ARG A 28 -8.66 -3.84 -7.05
CA ARG A 28 -9.44 -2.59 -7.07
C ARG A 28 -10.90 -2.80 -6.69
N GLN A 29 -11.54 -3.86 -7.18
CA GLN A 29 -12.93 -4.20 -6.80
C GLN A 29 -13.09 -4.52 -5.32
N LEU A 30 -12.04 -5.07 -4.69
CA LEU A 30 -12.02 -5.38 -3.27
C LEU A 30 -11.59 -4.19 -2.38
N LEU A 31 -11.13 -3.08 -2.97
CA LEU A 31 -10.74 -1.93 -2.18
C LEU A 31 -11.97 -1.29 -1.53
N PRO A 32 -11.96 -1.06 -0.21
CA PRO A 32 -13.00 -0.27 0.41
C PRO A 32 -12.97 1.16 -0.15
N GLU A 33 -14.10 1.85 -0.06
CA GLU A 33 -14.20 3.23 -0.52
C GLU A 33 -13.14 4.12 0.19
N ARG A 34 -12.30 4.77 -0.62
CA ARG A 34 -11.27 5.73 -0.16
C ARG A 34 -11.71 7.15 -0.50
N GLY A 35 -11.21 8.12 0.25
CA GLY A 35 -11.54 9.53 0.06
C GLY A 35 -12.71 10.03 0.89
N LYS A 36 -13.32 9.15 1.70
CA LYS A 36 -14.47 9.47 2.57
C LYS A 36 -14.31 9.04 4.02
N ARG A 37 -13.16 8.45 4.41
CA ARG A 37 -12.94 7.99 5.79
C ARG A 37 -12.80 9.14 6.78
N PHE A 38 -12.24 10.26 6.32
CA PHE A 38 -12.09 11.51 7.05
C PHE A 38 -11.96 12.68 6.05
N ARG A 39 -12.01 13.92 6.53
CA ARG A 39 -11.88 15.10 5.66
C ARG A 39 -10.46 15.19 5.12
N HIS A 40 -10.31 15.23 3.79
CA HIS A 40 -9.02 15.09 3.09
C HIS A 40 -8.38 13.71 3.23
N ASP A 41 -9.21 12.66 3.33
CA ASP A 41 -8.81 11.33 2.91
C ASP A 41 -8.54 11.36 1.39
N ASP A 42 -7.46 10.70 0.96
CA ASP A 42 -7.00 10.68 -0.43
C ASP A 42 -6.88 9.22 -0.90
N LEU A 43 -6.94 8.99 -2.21
CA LEU A 43 -6.70 7.69 -2.84
C LEU A 43 -5.32 7.11 -2.47
N ASP A 44 -4.35 7.98 -2.20
CA ASP A 44 -3.01 7.62 -1.76
C ASP A 44 -2.93 7.15 -0.29
N THR A 45 -3.98 7.38 0.51
CA THR A 45 -4.03 6.93 1.90
C THR A 45 -4.29 5.42 1.95
N VAL A 46 -3.27 4.67 2.36
CA VAL A 46 -3.25 3.20 2.31
C VAL A 46 -3.79 2.55 3.58
N MET A 47 -3.58 3.18 4.73
CA MET A 47 -3.85 2.57 6.01
C MET A 47 -4.12 3.63 7.06
N VAL A 48 -4.99 3.27 7.99
CA VAL A 48 -5.34 4.06 9.14
C VAL A 48 -5.13 3.24 10.41
N ILE A 49 -4.47 3.83 11.41
CA ILE A 49 -4.31 3.26 12.75
C ILE A 49 -5.14 4.05 13.76
N GLU A 50 -6.09 3.37 14.37
CA GLU A 50 -6.84 3.85 15.53
C GLU A 50 -6.15 3.44 16.84
N ARG A 51 -6.35 4.24 17.89
CA ARG A 51 -5.71 4.03 19.18
C ARG A 51 -6.75 3.97 20.28
N SER A 52 -6.50 3.09 21.26
CA SER A 52 -7.37 2.94 22.45
C SER A 52 -7.49 4.18 23.34
N LYS A 53 -6.52 5.10 23.32
CA LYS A 53 -6.37 6.16 24.34
C LYS A 53 -6.82 7.55 23.89
N ASN A 54 -6.95 7.79 22.59
CA ASN A 54 -7.45 9.05 22.08
C ASN A 54 -8.21 8.83 20.77
N LEU A 55 -9.05 9.80 20.42
CA LEU A 55 -9.76 9.82 19.14
C LEU A 55 -8.81 10.17 17.97
N ASN A 56 -7.52 10.31 18.24
CA ASN A 56 -6.54 10.64 17.21
C ASN A 56 -6.19 9.40 16.43
N VAL A 57 -6.08 9.61 15.12
CA VAL A 57 -5.88 8.54 14.16
C VAL A 57 -4.56 8.82 13.44
N VAL A 58 -3.73 7.79 13.24
CA VAL A 58 -2.57 7.90 12.34
C VAL A 58 -3.02 7.48 10.96
N ALA A 59 -2.82 8.34 9.96
CA ALA A 59 -2.96 7.94 8.56
C ALA A 59 -1.59 7.78 7.92
N TYR A 60 -1.48 6.79 7.04
CA TYR A 60 -0.32 6.54 6.20
C TYR A 60 -0.70 6.75 4.75
N THR A 61 0.03 7.61 4.07
CA THR A 61 -0.15 7.91 2.64
C THR A 61 1.10 7.56 1.87
N CYS A 62 0.94 6.98 0.69
CA CYS A 62 2.08 6.84 -0.22
C CYS A 62 2.45 8.20 -0.79
N THR A 63 3.76 8.42 -0.97
CA THR A 63 4.22 9.63 -1.67
C THR A 63 4.81 9.26 -3.02
N TYR A 64 4.40 10.01 -4.02
CA TYR A 64 4.77 9.80 -5.41
C TYR A 64 5.56 10.99 -5.92
N LYS A 65 6.45 10.71 -6.87
CA LYS A 65 7.02 11.67 -7.79
C LYS A 65 6.25 11.55 -9.09
N GLU A 66 5.83 12.69 -9.61
CA GLU A 66 5.16 12.78 -10.90
C GLU A 66 6.22 13.10 -11.96
N GLU A 67 6.36 12.21 -12.94
CA GLU A 67 7.24 12.41 -14.09
C GLU A 67 6.38 12.47 -15.35
N LEU A 68 6.66 13.46 -16.20
CA LEU A 68 6.04 13.55 -17.52
C LEU A 68 6.75 12.59 -18.46
N GLU A 69 5.97 11.69 -19.06
CA GLU A 69 6.44 10.95 -20.23
C GLU A 69 6.10 11.77 -21.50
N GLU A 70 6.80 12.89 -21.71
CA GLU A 70 6.85 13.48 -23.06
C GLU A 70 7.96 12.78 -23.83
N LYS A 71 7.64 12.16 -24.97
CA LYS A 71 8.65 11.69 -25.92
C LYS A 71 8.83 12.78 -26.98
N ASP A 72 10.07 13.12 -27.32
CA ASP A 72 10.36 13.99 -28.46
C ASP A 72 9.94 13.32 -29.77
N GLU A 73 10.04 14.05 -30.87
CA GLU A 73 9.79 13.55 -32.24
C GLU A 73 10.62 12.31 -32.62
N ASN A 74 11.66 11.99 -31.85
CA ASN A 74 12.54 10.85 -32.03
C ASN A 74 12.29 9.73 -30.99
N GLY A 75 11.24 9.84 -30.17
CA GLY A 75 10.89 8.86 -29.15
C GLY A 75 11.68 8.95 -27.84
N LYS A 76 12.53 9.97 -27.64
CA LYS A 76 13.33 10.14 -26.42
C LYS A 76 12.57 10.91 -25.33
N PRO A 77 12.70 10.51 -24.05
CA PRO A 77 12.02 11.20 -22.95
C PRO A 77 12.55 12.63 -22.76
N VAL A 78 11.66 13.61 -22.82
CA VAL A 78 11.89 15.03 -22.50
C VAL A 78 11.62 15.23 -21.02
N LYS A 79 12.64 15.62 -20.25
CA LYS A 79 12.46 15.99 -18.83
C LYS A 79 11.94 17.41 -18.73
N LYS A 80 10.69 17.59 -18.30
CA LYS A 80 10.16 18.86 -17.80
C LYS A 80 9.81 18.73 -16.32
N GLU A 81 10.09 19.76 -15.54
CA GLU A 81 9.64 19.83 -14.15
C GLU A 81 8.14 20.13 -14.10
N VAL A 82 7.39 19.33 -13.35
CA VAL A 82 5.96 19.52 -13.10
C VAL A 82 5.79 20.36 -11.85
N ALA A 83 4.88 21.34 -11.88
CA ALA A 83 4.50 22.05 -10.66
C ALA A 83 3.80 21.08 -9.67
N LYS A 84 3.77 21.42 -8.38
CA LYS A 84 3.19 20.58 -7.29
C LYS A 84 1.75 20.09 -7.51
N ASP A 85 1.03 20.69 -8.46
CA ASP A 85 -0.37 20.38 -8.76
C ASP A 85 -0.57 19.61 -10.10
N GLY A 86 0.51 19.08 -10.70
CA GLY A 86 0.42 18.31 -11.94
C GLY A 86 0.33 19.16 -13.22
N MET A 87 0.54 20.48 -13.10
CA MET A 87 0.43 21.44 -14.19
C MET A 87 1.78 21.74 -14.85
N ILE A 88 1.79 21.83 -16.19
CA ILE A 88 2.95 22.25 -16.98
C ILE A 88 2.87 23.77 -17.19
N ILE A 89 3.91 24.49 -16.79
CA ILE A 89 4.07 25.91 -17.13
C ILE A 89 4.75 25.99 -18.50
N LYS A 90 3.97 26.19 -19.57
CA LYS A 90 4.52 26.62 -20.87
C LYS A 90 4.84 28.12 -20.81
N PRO A 91 5.95 28.62 -21.41
CA PRO A 91 6.29 30.04 -21.43
C PRO A 91 5.19 30.93 -22.00
N ASP A 92 4.36 30.40 -22.90
CA ASP A 92 3.23 31.10 -23.50
C ASP A 92 1.91 30.34 -23.22
N SER A 93 1.38 30.58 -22.02
CA SER A 93 -0.06 30.65 -21.69
C SER A 93 -1.07 29.67 -22.32
N ILE A 94 -0.91 28.35 -22.10
CA ILE A 94 -2.04 27.40 -21.92
C ILE A 94 -1.61 26.33 -20.90
N LEU A 95 -2.36 26.23 -19.79
CA LEU A 95 -2.26 25.13 -18.82
C LEU A 95 -2.89 23.87 -19.41
N GLU A 96 -2.09 23.04 -20.08
CA GLU A 96 -2.53 21.73 -20.55
C GLU A 96 -2.29 20.67 -19.47
N LYS A 97 -3.31 19.85 -19.18
CA LYS A 97 -3.10 18.63 -18.40
C LYS A 97 -2.33 17.63 -19.27
N PRO A 98 -1.16 17.15 -18.84
CA PRO A 98 -0.45 16.08 -19.55
C PRO A 98 -1.34 14.83 -19.69
N LYS A 99 -1.36 14.25 -20.90
CA LYS A 99 -2.17 13.05 -21.20
C LYS A 99 -1.74 11.82 -20.40
N HIS A 100 -0.46 11.73 -20.00
CA HIS A 100 0.03 10.64 -19.16
C HIS A 100 1.09 11.17 -18.18
N VAL A 101 0.75 11.20 -16.89
CA VAL A 101 1.70 11.44 -15.80
C VAL A 101 2.07 10.10 -15.20
N LYS A 102 3.34 9.72 -15.30
CA LYS A 102 3.82 8.53 -14.63
C LYS A 102 4.10 8.86 -13.17
N ARG A 103 3.41 8.16 -12.26
CA ARG A 103 3.65 8.26 -10.82
C ARG A 103 4.67 7.20 -10.43
N THR A 104 5.83 7.62 -9.97
CA THR A 104 6.85 6.72 -9.39
C THR A 104 6.91 6.92 -7.88
N VAL A 105 7.10 5.84 -7.12
CA VAL A 105 7.17 5.94 -5.66
C VAL A 105 8.40 6.75 -5.26
N ASN A 106 8.25 7.67 -4.30
CA ASN A 106 9.40 8.42 -3.80
C ASN A 106 10.31 7.52 -2.93
N PRO A 107 11.53 7.17 -3.37
CA PRO A 107 12.38 6.24 -2.64
C PRO A 107 12.86 6.77 -1.28
N LYS A 108 12.84 8.09 -1.08
CA LYS A 108 13.28 8.70 0.18
C LYS A 108 12.16 8.75 1.23
N ASN A 109 10.90 8.70 0.81
CA ASN A 109 9.74 8.86 1.69
C ASN A 109 8.51 8.11 1.16
N ALA A 110 8.68 6.83 0.81
CA ALA A 110 7.65 6.07 0.08
C ALA A 110 6.28 6.06 0.80
N VAL A 111 6.29 6.09 2.13
CA VAL A 111 5.11 6.25 2.98
C VAL A 111 5.34 7.38 3.97
N HIS A 112 4.42 8.34 3.99
CA HIS A 112 4.35 9.45 4.93
C HIS A 112 3.25 9.21 5.95
N ALA A 113 3.49 9.57 7.20
CA ALA A 113 2.54 9.40 8.29
C ALA A 113 2.19 10.74 8.93
N PHE A 114 0.93 10.95 9.25
CA PHE A 114 0.41 12.16 9.89
C PHE A 114 -0.72 11.84 10.88
N TRP A 115 -0.91 12.71 11.87
CA TRP A 115 -2.06 12.64 12.76
C TRP A 115 -3.30 13.24 12.09
N ILE A 116 -4.44 12.62 12.35
CA ILE A 116 -5.76 13.19 12.16
C ILE A 116 -6.33 13.39 13.55
N LYS A 117 -6.52 14.65 13.94
CA LYS A 117 -7.08 14.99 15.26
C LYS A 117 -8.58 15.17 15.14
N LEU A 118 -9.34 14.20 15.68
CA LEU A 118 -10.80 14.16 15.58
C LEU A 118 -11.50 14.76 16.80
N GLU A 119 -10.77 15.28 17.79
CA GLU A 119 -11.33 15.96 18.96
C GLU A 119 -12.15 17.20 18.53
N PRO A 120 -13.46 17.28 18.84
CA PRO A 120 -14.33 18.35 18.34
C PRO A 120 -13.81 19.76 18.65
N GLU A 121 -13.37 20.00 19.88
CA GLU A 121 -12.81 21.30 20.29
C GLU A 121 -11.56 21.69 19.49
N HIS A 122 -10.72 20.71 19.15
CA HIS A 122 -9.53 20.94 18.34
C HIS A 122 -9.92 21.32 16.91
N VAL A 123 -10.87 20.58 16.33
CA VAL A 123 -11.39 20.82 14.98
C VAL A 123 -12.04 22.20 14.91
N GLU A 124 -12.95 22.53 15.83
CA GLU A 124 -13.63 23.84 15.90
C GLU A 124 -12.63 25.00 15.98
N ARG A 125 -11.63 24.89 16.86
CA ARG A 125 -10.57 25.91 16.99
C ARG A 125 -9.80 26.12 15.68
N ARG A 126 -9.46 25.04 14.96
CA ARG A 126 -8.77 25.13 13.66
C ARG A 126 -9.66 25.75 12.60
N ARG A 127 -10.95 25.39 12.56
CA ARG A 127 -11.93 26.02 11.66
C ARG A 127 -12.10 27.50 11.95
N GLY A 128 -12.10 27.91 13.22
CA GLY A 128 -12.10 29.31 13.61
C GLY A 128 -10.90 30.11 13.09
N ARG A 129 -9.78 29.45 12.78
CA ARG A 129 -8.58 30.05 12.15
C ARG A 129 -8.54 29.93 10.63
N GLY A 130 -9.58 29.38 10.01
CA GLY A 130 -9.64 29.14 8.56
C GLY A 130 -8.84 27.92 8.08
N GLU A 131 -8.30 27.09 8.98
CA GLU A 131 -7.61 25.87 8.60
C GLU A 131 -8.62 24.78 8.23
N LEU A 132 -8.62 24.34 6.97
CA LEU A 132 -9.64 23.41 6.45
C LEU A 132 -9.20 21.94 6.46
N HIS A 133 -7.93 21.65 6.73
CA HIS A 133 -7.36 20.30 6.75
C HIS A 133 -7.27 19.74 8.16
N ASP A 134 -7.43 18.43 8.32
CA ASP A 134 -7.30 17.73 9.60
C ASP A 134 -5.91 17.11 9.80
N HIS A 135 -5.05 17.24 8.79
CA HIS A 135 -3.68 16.75 8.83
C HIS A 135 -2.87 17.54 9.86
N ASN A 136 -2.12 16.82 10.67
CA ASN A 136 -1.15 17.34 11.61
C ASN A 136 0.16 16.56 11.42
N GLU A 137 1.17 17.26 10.92
CA GLU A 137 2.50 16.70 10.70
C GLU A 137 3.11 16.17 12.00
N LEU A 138 3.75 15.01 11.90
CA LEU A 138 4.40 14.37 13.05
C LEU A 138 5.78 14.98 13.27
N ASN A 139 6.06 15.43 14.49
CA ASN A 139 7.43 15.71 14.92
C ASN A 139 8.24 14.39 15.06
N ALA A 140 9.55 14.50 15.28
CA ALA A 140 10.44 13.33 15.33
C ALA A 140 10.07 12.30 16.42
N ILE A 141 9.53 12.76 17.56
CA ILE A 141 9.07 11.90 18.65
C ILE A 141 7.74 11.25 18.25
N GLU A 142 6.82 12.04 17.71
CA GLU A 142 5.51 11.57 17.24
C GLU A 142 5.63 10.53 16.12
N LYS A 143 6.63 10.63 15.23
CA LYS A 143 6.90 9.59 14.22
C LYS A 143 7.25 8.25 14.84
N LYS A 144 7.96 8.25 15.97
CA LYS A 144 8.24 7.01 16.73
C LYS A 144 6.98 6.51 17.44
N LEU A 145 6.15 7.41 17.97
CA LEU A 145 4.90 7.08 18.66
C LEU A 145 3.79 6.64 17.70
N ALA A 146 3.81 7.09 16.46
CA ALA A 146 2.95 6.67 15.36
C ALA A 146 3.46 5.36 14.73
N TYR A 147 3.84 4.40 15.59
CA TYR A 147 4.19 3.03 15.25
C TYR A 147 5.19 2.84 14.10
N GLY A 148 6.05 3.84 13.85
CA GLY A 148 7.18 3.89 12.92
C GLY A 148 7.07 3.01 11.66
N CYS A 149 6.93 3.62 10.48
CA CYS A 149 6.98 2.90 9.21
C CYS A 149 8.37 3.04 8.55
N SER A 150 8.91 1.94 8.06
CA SER A 150 10.04 1.93 7.13
C SER A 150 9.69 1.12 5.90
N VAL A 151 9.99 1.65 4.71
CA VAL A 151 9.68 0.99 3.44
C VAL A 151 10.98 0.65 2.74
N THR A 152 11.11 -0.60 2.33
CA THR A 152 12.19 -1.06 1.46
C THR A 152 11.61 -1.29 0.07
N LEU A 153 12.02 -0.45 -0.89
CA LEU A 153 11.67 -0.67 -2.28
C LEU A 153 12.49 -1.84 -2.84
N PHE A 154 11.86 -2.71 -3.61
CA PHE A 154 12.61 -3.66 -4.43
C PHE A 154 13.15 -2.92 -5.67
N PRO A 155 14.40 -3.16 -6.09
CA PRO A 155 15.02 -2.43 -7.18
C PRO A 155 14.35 -2.77 -8.51
N SER A 156 13.74 -1.78 -9.17
CA SER A 156 13.20 -1.92 -10.53
C SER A 156 14.34 -1.93 -11.54
N ASN A 157 14.39 -2.95 -12.40
CA ASN A 157 15.53 -3.17 -13.29
C ASN A 157 15.58 -2.18 -14.46
N SER A 158 16.75 -1.59 -14.69
CA SER A 158 17.19 -1.22 -16.04
C SER A 158 18.51 -1.88 -16.45
N ASN A 159 19.31 -2.48 -15.55
CA ASN A 159 20.59 -3.14 -15.91
C ASN A 159 21.13 -4.14 -14.84
N GLY A 160 20.39 -5.21 -14.49
CA GLY A 160 21.00 -6.43 -13.90
C GLY A 160 20.79 -6.75 -12.40
N SER A 161 19.84 -6.12 -11.70
CA SER A 161 19.58 -6.28 -10.25
C SER A 161 18.38 -7.18 -9.84
N ASN A 162 17.64 -7.79 -10.79
CA ASN A 162 16.51 -8.69 -10.48
C ASN A 162 16.87 -9.91 -9.61
N LYS A 163 18.15 -10.32 -9.60
CA LYS A 163 18.65 -11.41 -8.72
C LYS A 163 18.39 -11.14 -7.23
N SER A 164 18.34 -9.87 -6.80
CA SER A 164 18.13 -9.54 -5.39
C SER A 164 16.69 -9.79 -4.94
N LEU A 165 15.70 -9.47 -5.78
CA LEU A 165 14.29 -9.70 -5.45
C LEU A 165 14.00 -11.21 -5.42
N TRP A 166 14.44 -11.93 -6.45
CA TRP A 166 14.22 -13.37 -6.53
C TRP A 166 14.90 -14.12 -5.38
N SER A 167 16.13 -13.78 -5.03
CA SER A 167 16.82 -14.41 -3.90
C SER A 167 16.12 -14.15 -2.55
N GLU A 168 15.60 -12.94 -2.33
CA GLU A 168 14.80 -12.63 -1.13
C GLU A 168 13.46 -13.39 -1.14
N PHE A 169 12.82 -13.51 -2.31
CA PHE A 169 11.62 -14.34 -2.45
C PHE A 169 11.90 -15.81 -2.13
N GLN A 170 12.95 -16.39 -2.70
CA GLN A 170 13.37 -17.77 -2.42
C GLN A 170 13.66 -17.99 -0.93
N LYS A 171 14.32 -17.03 -0.28
CA LYS A 171 14.57 -17.06 1.16
C LYS A 171 13.27 -17.08 1.96
N GLN A 172 12.31 -16.23 1.62
CA GLN A 172 10.99 -16.22 2.27
C GLN A 172 10.20 -17.52 2.02
N TRP A 173 10.25 -18.06 0.80
CA TRP A 173 9.62 -19.33 0.42
C TRP A 173 10.15 -20.49 1.27
N ASN A 174 11.47 -20.61 1.33
CA ASN A 174 12.14 -21.66 2.10
C ASN A 174 11.90 -21.52 3.61
N GLN A 175 11.84 -20.29 4.13
CA GLN A 175 11.55 -20.05 5.54
C GLN A 175 10.13 -20.48 5.89
N LEU A 176 9.16 -20.11 5.05
CA LEU A 176 7.75 -20.48 5.23
C LEU A 176 7.53 -21.99 5.18
N ALA A 177 8.21 -22.69 4.26
CA ALA A 177 8.19 -24.15 4.21
C ALA A 177 8.64 -24.77 5.55
N LYS A 178 9.73 -24.25 6.13
CA LYS A 178 10.26 -24.73 7.43
C LYS A 178 9.31 -24.44 8.59
N ASP A 179 8.66 -23.28 8.59
CA ASP A 179 7.76 -22.90 9.69
C ASP A 179 6.49 -23.77 9.70
N ILE A 180 5.93 -24.06 8.52
CA ILE A 180 4.80 -24.99 8.38
C ILE A 180 5.19 -26.41 8.79
N GLU A 181 6.40 -26.86 8.45
CA GLU A 181 6.88 -28.18 8.90
C GLU A 181 7.00 -28.28 10.43
N LYS A 182 7.48 -27.22 11.09
CA LYS A 182 7.55 -27.17 12.56
C LYS A 182 6.16 -27.21 13.18
N GLU A 183 5.21 -26.46 12.61
CA GLU A 183 3.83 -26.42 13.08
C GLU A 183 3.15 -27.80 12.93
N ASN A 184 3.32 -28.46 11.77
CA ASN A 184 2.78 -29.81 11.54
C ASN A 184 3.41 -30.86 12.46
N LYS A 185 4.71 -30.76 12.78
CA LYS A 185 5.36 -31.67 13.76
C LYS A 185 4.76 -31.53 15.17
N ASN A 186 4.38 -30.32 15.55
CA ASN A 186 3.75 -30.07 16.85
C ASN A 186 2.29 -30.55 16.87
N ASN A 187 1.59 -30.47 15.73
CA ASN A 187 0.23 -30.97 15.56
C ASN A 187 0.24 -32.41 15.01
N LYS A 188 0.42 -33.40 15.90
CA LYS A 188 0.53 -34.85 15.62
C LYS A 188 -0.57 -35.50 14.72
N ASN A 189 -1.58 -34.76 14.27
CA ASN A 189 -2.75 -35.29 13.56
C ASN A 189 -2.98 -34.74 12.14
N ASN A 190 -2.11 -33.89 11.58
CA ASN A 190 -2.36 -33.31 10.25
C ASN A 190 -1.37 -33.77 9.19
N ASN A 191 -1.75 -34.80 8.42
CA ASN A 191 -1.09 -35.23 7.17
C ASN A 191 -1.44 -34.31 5.98
N LYS A 192 -1.54 -32.99 6.18
CA LYS A 192 -1.71 -32.06 5.04
C LYS A 192 -0.37 -31.88 4.35
N GLU A 193 -0.33 -32.14 3.04
CA GLU A 193 0.84 -31.84 2.22
C GLU A 193 1.22 -30.37 2.35
N ASN A 194 2.51 -30.09 2.54
CA ASN A 194 3.02 -28.73 2.64
C ASN A 194 3.24 -28.20 1.21
N PRO A 195 2.41 -27.25 0.71
CA PRO A 195 2.51 -26.76 -0.66
C PRO A 195 3.82 -26.02 -0.94
N TYR A 196 4.54 -25.60 0.11
CA TYR A 196 5.82 -24.90 0.02
C TYR A 196 7.02 -25.84 -0.11
N LYS A 197 6.82 -27.16 -0.06
CA LYS A 197 7.90 -28.14 -0.31
C LYS A 197 8.28 -28.27 -1.79
N ARG A 198 7.45 -27.77 -2.72
CA ARG A 198 7.80 -27.82 -4.14
C ARG A 198 8.99 -26.90 -4.41
N SER A 199 9.85 -27.33 -5.33
CA SER A 199 10.90 -26.48 -5.87
C SER A 199 10.29 -25.32 -6.65
N LEU A 200 10.87 -24.13 -6.47
CA LEU A 200 10.58 -22.97 -7.31
C LEU A 200 11.16 -23.20 -8.71
N THR A 201 10.41 -22.82 -9.72
CA THR A 201 10.72 -22.99 -11.15
C THR A 201 11.16 -21.66 -11.77
N SER A 202 11.66 -21.71 -13.02
CA SER A 202 11.94 -20.51 -13.80
C SER A 202 10.67 -19.69 -14.11
N ASP A 203 9.52 -20.35 -14.23
CA ASP A 203 8.24 -19.69 -14.50
C ASP A 203 7.75 -18.92 -13.27
N ASP A 204 7.99 -19.46 -12.07
CA ASP A 204 7.73 -18.74 -10.82
C ASP A 204 8.59 -17.47 -10.72
N GLU A 205 9.87 -17.55 -11.11
CA GLU A 205 10.78 -16.39 -11.15
C GLU A 205 10.26 -15.33 -12.12
N LYS A 206 9.93 -15.74 -13.35
CA LYS A 206 9.42 -14.83 -14.38
C LYS A 206 8.16 -14.11 -13.91
N CYS A 207 7.21 -14.82 -13.29
CA CYS A 207 5.97 -14.26 -12.79
C CYS A 207 6.22 -13.23 -11.68
N VAL A 208 7.05 -13.55 -10.68
CA VAL A 208 7.38 -12.61 -9.59
C VAL A 208 8.05 -11.34 -10.13
N LEU A 209 8.90 -11.47 -11.14
CA LEU A 209 9.56 -10.33 -11.78
C LEU A 209 8.58 -9.47 -12.58
N GLU A 210 7.67 -10.09 -13.32
CA GLU A 210 6.60 -9.40 -14.06
C GLU A 210 5.68 -8.61 -13.11
N TRP A 211 5.27 -9.22 -12.00
CA TRP A 211 4.51 -8.54 -10.95
C TRP A 211 5.27 -7.37 -10.35
N HIS A 212 6.59 -7.51 -10.15
CA HIS A 212 7.41 -6.43 -9.62
C HIS A 212 7.52 -5.26 -10.60
N GLU A 213 7.68 -5.54 -11.88
CA GLU A 213 7.76 -4.53 -12.93
C GLU A 213 6.46 -3.72 -13.00
N VAL A 214 5.31 -4.38 -12.89
CA VAL A 214 4.01 -3.72 -13.02
C VAL A 214 3.56 -3.03 -11.73
N PHE A 215 3.73 -3.69 -10.56
CA PHE A 215 3.21 -3.19 -9.28
C PHE A 215 4.22 -2.43 -8.41
N GLN A 216 5.49 -2.31 -8.83
CA GLN A 216 6.55 -1.65 -8.05
C GLN A 216 6.59 -2.14 -6.58
N LEU A 217 6.61 -3.47 -6.41
CA LEU A 217 6.53 -4.11 -5.09
C LEU A 217 7.49 -3.49 -4.07
N SER A 218 7.01 -3.31 -2.85
CA SER A 218 7.78 -2.77 -1.73
C SER A 218 7.42 -3.49 -0.43
N LEU A 219 8.35 -3.57 0.51
CA LEU A 219 8.11 -4.15 1.84
C LEU A 219 8.01 -3.03 2.88
N ALA A 220 6.84 -2.84 3.47
CA ALA A 220 6.63 -1.90 4.57
C ALA A 220 6.71 -2.63 5.91
N LYS A 221 7.55 -2.12 6.82
CA LYS A 221 7.72 -2.62 8.18
C LYS A 221 7.21 -1.59 9.16
N PHE A 222 6.38 -2.03 10.09
CA PHE A 222 5.83 -1.22 11.16
C PHE A 222 6.39 -1.68 12.50
N ALA A 223 6.49 -0.79 13.47
CA ALA A 223 6.97 -1.15 14.81
C ALA A 223 6.02 -2.12 15.53
N ALA A 224 4.72 -2.00 15.26
CA ALA A 224 3.67 -2.74 15.97
C ALA A 224 3.07 -3.90 15.16
N MET A 225 3.50 -4.13 13.91
CA MET A 225 2.88 -5.13 13.04
C MET A 225 3.90 -5.96 12.27
N PRO A 226 3.52 -7.17 11.83
CA PRO A 226 4.28 -7.91 10.84
C PRO A 226 4.51 -7.08 9.57
N PRO A 227 5.60 -7.34 8.82
CA PRO A 227 5.82 -6.69 7.53
C PRO A 227 4.66 -6.93 6.55
N VAL A 228 4.29 -5.89 5.80
CA VAL A 228 3.22 -5.91 4.79
C VAL A 228 3.78 -5.62 3.40
N LEU A 229 3.16 -6.16 2.35
CA LEU A 229 3.54 -5.85 0.98
C LEU A 229 2.81 -4.60 0.58
N LEU A 230 3.55 -3.60 0.11
CA LEU A 230 2.98 -2.44 -0.53
C LEU A 230 3.07 -2.63 -2.03
N LEU A 231 1.91 -2.61 -2.70
CA LEU A 231 1.76 -2.68 -4.15
C LEU A 231 1.31 -1.30 -4.64
N HIS A 232 1.79 -0.91 -5.81
CA HIS A 232 1.35 0.28 -6.52
C HIS A 232 0.66 -0.17 -7.81
N LEU A 233 -0.65 -0.32 -7.73
CA LEU A 233 -1.49 -0.74 -8.85
C LEU A 233 -1.47 0.33 -9.94
N PRO A 234 -1.03 0.04 -11.18
CA PRO A 234 -1.10 1.01 -12.26
C PRO A 234 -2.55 1.35 -12.61
N PRO A 235 -2.80 2.49 -13.29
CA PRO A 235 -4.11 2.79 -13.86
C PRO A 235 -4.65 1.64 -14.71
N LEU A 236 -5.97 1.48 -14.74
CA LEU A 236 -6.61 0.56 -15.67
C LEU A 236 -6.60 1.18 -17.08
N PRO A 237 -6.54 0.37 -18.15
CA PRO A 237 -6.68 0.89 -19.50
C PRO A 237 -8.05 1.57 -19.65
N PRO A 238 -8.13 2.69 -20.40
CA PRO A 238 -9.39 3.38 -20.62
C PRO A 238 -10.39 2.45 -21.29
N THR A 239 -11.60 2.38 -20.75
CA THR A 239 -12.72 1.71 -21.40
C THR A 239 -13.33 2.68 -22.41
N GLU A 240 -13.60 2.21 -23.64
CA GLU A 240 -14.08 3.01 -24.79
C GLU A 240 -15.34 3.88 -24.51
N ASN A 241 -16.04 3.64 -23.39
CA ASN A 241 -17.28 4.32 -23.04
C ASN A 241 -17.11 5.64 -22.26
N ASN A 242 -15.89 6.01 -21.83
CA ASN A 242 -15.68 7.16 -20.93
C ASN A 242 -15.29 8.48 -21.61
N GLU A 243 -15.09 8.52 -22.92
CA GLU A 243 -14.58 9.72 -23.62
C GLU A 243 -15.56 10.91 -23.68
N ASN A 244 -16.84 10.71 -23.33
CA ASN A 244 -17.88 11.73 -23.53
C ASN A 244 -18.16 12.66 -22.33
N ASN A 245 -17.52 12.47 -21.16
CA ASN A 245 -17.89 13.19 -19.94
C ASN A 245 -16.88 14.26 -19.45
N GLU A 246 -15.80 14.55 -20.17
CA GLU A 246 -14.72 15.43 -19.65
C GLU A 246 -14.98 16.96 -19.70
N LYS A 247 -16.19 17.44 -20.02
CA LYS A 247 -16.37 18.89 -20.27
C LYS A 247 -16.75 19.77 -19.09
N ASN A 248 -16.88 19.26 -17.87
CA ASN A 248 -17.07 20.11 -16.69
C ASN A 248 -16.34 19.49 -15.52
N GLU A 249 -15.35 20.17 -14.92
CA GLU A 249 -15.27 20.29 -13.46
C GLU A 249 -14.14 21.19 -12.96
N ASN A 250 -14.51 21.97 -11.95
CA ASN A 250 -13.66 22.82 -11.14
C ASN A 250 -12.52 22.05 -10.47
N HIS A 251 -11.43 22.76 -10.23
CA HIS A 251 -10.17 22.25 -9.73
C HIS A 251 -10.31 21.41 -8.43
N GLN A 252 -9.70 20.22 -8.46
CA GLN A 252 -9.13 19.47 -7.33
C GLN A 252 -9.95 18.42 -6.55
N LYS A 253 -11.11 17.92 -7.01
CA LYS A 253 -11.76 16.76 -6.34
C LYS A 253 -12.36 15.78 -7.34
N ASN A 254 -12.08 14.49 -7.14
CA ASN A 254 -12.56 13.32 -7.90
C ASN A 254 -11.70 12.91 -9.11
N LYS A 255 -10.42 12.61 -8.89
CA LYS A 255 -9.73 11.68 -9.81
C LYS A 255 -10.43 10.32 -9.69
N ASN A 256 -10.86 9.73 -10.81
CA ASN A 256 -11.39 8.37 -10.81
C ASN A 256 -10.28 7.41 -10.33
N PRO A 257 -10.54 6.52 -9.35
CA PRO A 257 -9.56 5.55 -8.90
C PRO A 257 -8.91 4.77 -10.05
N ASP A 258 -9.66 4.47 -11.11
CA ASP A 258 -9.21 3.68 -12.25
C ASP A 258 -8.16 4.40 -13.11
N ASP A 259 -8.14 5.73 -13.09
CA ASP A 259 -7.24 6.55 -13.91
C ASP A 259 -5.91 6.87 -13.22
N VAL A 260 -5.72 6.38 -11.98
CA VAL A 260 -4.55 6.70 -11.16
C VAL A 260 -3.84 5.46 -10.63
N THR A 261 -2.54 5.61 -10.36
CA THR A 261 -1.79 4.63 -9.57
C THR A 261 -2.36 4.57 -8.16
N LEU A 262 -2.80 3.39 -7.71
CA LEU A 262 -3.36 3.16 -6.38
C LEU A 262 -2.43 2.33 -5.51
N PRO A 263 -2.05 2.80 -4.32
CA PRO A 263 -1.26 2.01 -3.40
C PRO A 263 -2.14 1.05 -2.57
N VAL A 264 -1.67 -0.18 -2.32
CA VAL A 264 -2.41 -1.19 -1.55
C VAL A 264 -1.47 -1.95 -0.63
N MET A 265 -1.88 -2.17 0.62
CA MET A 265 -1.15 -3.00 1.57
C MET A 265 -1.76 -4.40 1.63
N LEU A 266 -0.95 -5.43 1.38
CA LEU A 266 -1.33 -6.84 1.56
C LEU A 266 -0.61 -7.43 2.76
N THR A 267 -1.35 -8.20 3.55
CA THR A 267 -0.80 -8.95 4.68
C THR A 267 -1.56 -10.26 4.88
N VAL A 268 -1.13 -11.07 5.83
CA VAL A 268 -1.88 -12.26 6.26
C VAL A 268 -2.63 -11.92 7.53
N ILE A 269 -3.96 -12.07 7.47
CA ILE A 269 -4.90 -11.87 8.58
C ILE A 269 -5.63 -13.19 8.77
N ASP A 270 -5.46 -13.81 9.95
CA ASP A 270 -6.07 -15.11 10.27
C ASP A 270 -5.80 -16.19 9.20
N GLY A 271 -4.53 -16.29 8.79
CA GLY A 271 -4.07 -17.25 7.77
C GLY A 271 -4.43 -16.92 6.32
N LYS A 272 -5.22 -15.86 6.08
CA LYS A 272 -5.68 -15.46 4.74
C LYS A 272 -4.93 -14.24 4.22
N VAL A 273 -4.43 -14.31 2.99
CA VAL A 273 -3.90 -13.13 2.30
C VAL A 273 -5.04 -12.14 2.10
N SER A 274 -4.86 -10.94 2.64
CA SER A 274 -5.90 -9.93 2.74
C SER A 274 -5.35 -8.55 2.40
N ILE A 275 -6.20 -7.72 1.81
CA ILE A 275 -6.01 -6.27 1.72
C ILE A 275 -6.16 -5.71 3.13
N LEU A 276 -5.11 -5.11 3.67
CA LEU A 276 -5.14 -4.44 4.98
C LEU A 276 -5.86 -3.10 4.83
N THR A 277 -6.95 -2.91 5.58
CA THR A 277 -7.79 -1.70 5.47
C THR A 277 -7.65 -0.81 6.70
N LYS A 278 -7.62 -1.41 7.89
CA LYS A 278 -7.59 -0.72 9.17
C LYS A 278 -6.81 -1.53 10.20
N VAL A 279 -6.17 -0.81 11.11
CA VAL A 279 -5.51 -1.40 12.27
C VAL A 279 -5.96 -0.64 13.50
N PHE A 280 -6.25 -1.38 14.57
CA PHE A 280 -6.44 -0.80 15.89
C PHE A 280 -5.28 -1.21 16.80
N VAL A 281 -4.75 -0.26 17.55
CA VAL A 281 -3.66 -0.50 18.50
C VAL A 281 -4.10 -0.15 19.91
N ALA A 282 -4.09 -1.14 20.78
CA ALA A 282 -4.16 -0.94 22.21
C ALA A 282 -2.76 -0.65 22.74
N SER A 283 -2.61 0.46 23.47
CA SER A 283 -1.34 0.88 24.03
C SER A 283 -1.41 0.97 25.54
N ILE A 284 -0.35 0.51 26.19
CA ILE A 284 -0.15 0.63 27.63
C ILE A 284 0.64 1.92 27.86
N GLU A 285 0.08 2.82 28.66
CA GLU A 285 0.78 4.03 29.03
C GLU A 285 1.92 3.69 29.99
N PRO A 286 3.10 4.28 29.76
CA PRO A 286 4.20 4.10 30.65
C PRO A 286 3.93 4.79 32.00
N LYS A 287 4.41 4.19 33.09
CA LYS A 287 4.34 4.81 34.43
C LYS A 287 5.21 6.06 34.55
N HIS A 288 6.20 6.23 33.66
CA HIS A 288 7.14 7.33 33.67
C HIS A 288 7.22 8.01 32.30
N PHE A 289 7.29 9.35 32.30
CA PHE A 289 7.23 10.17 31.07
C PHE A 289 8.37 9.94 30.06
N TYR A 290 9.49 9.33 30.47
CA TYR A 290 10.63 9.03 29.60
C TYR A 290 10.55 7.65 28.93
N GLN A 291 9.60 6.81 29.33
CA GLN A 291 9.35 5.53 28.68
C GLN A 291 8.40 5.74 27.49
N LEU A 292 8.61 4.98 26.42
CA LEU A 292 7.67 4.96 25.29
C LEU A 292 6.47 4.08 25.64
N PRO A 293 5.25 4.42 25.16
CA PRO A 293 4.11 3.53 25.25
C PRO A 293 4.42 2.18 24.62
N SER A 294 4.03 1.09 25.30
CA SER A 294 4.11 -0.25 24.73
C SER A 294 2.79 -0.63 24.08
N VAL A 295 2.84 -1.58 23.15
CA VAL A 295 1.64 -2.13 22.51
C VAL A 295 1.18 -3.34 23.31
N GLU A 296 -0.06 -3.28 23.80
CA GLU A 296 -0.71 -4.40 24.48
C GLU A 296 -1.15 -5.46 23.47
N TYR A 297 -1.93 -5.01 22.48
CA TYR A 297 -2.37 -5.83 21.38
C TYR A 297 -2.65 -4.96 20.14
N ILE A 298 -2.65 -5.63 18.99
CA ILE A 298 -3.13 -5.07 17.73
C ILE A 298 -4.35 -5.85 17.26
N GLU A 299 -5.22 -5.18 16.54
CA GLU A 299 -6.30 -5.78 15.77
C GLU A 299 -6.14 -5.33 14.32
N ALA A 300 -6.01 -6.28 13.40
CA ALA A 300 -5.89 -6.05 11.97
C ALA A 300 -7.21 -6.40 11.30
N PHE A 301 -7.71 -5.49 10.46
CA PHE A 301 -8.94 -5.65 9.68
C PHE A 301 -8.61 -5.57 8.20
N GLY A 302 -9.24 -6.42 7.41
CA GLY A 302 -9.00 -6.45 5.98
C GLY A 302 -10.10 -7.12 5.18
N VAL A 303 -9.80 -7.33 3.91
CA VAL A 303 -10.66 -8.05 2.95
C VAL A 303 -9.84 -9.18 2.35
N CYS A 304 -10.33 -10.41 2.47
CA CYS A 304 -9.67 -11.58 1.90
C CYS A 304 -9.55 -11.43 0.39
N LEU A 305 -8.33 -11.56 -0.11
CA LEU A 305 -8.04 -11.38 -1.53
C LEU A 305 -8.70 -12.44 -2.40
N VAL A 306 -8.95 -13.64 -1.87
CA VAL A 306 -9.57 -14.74 -2.64
C VAL A 306 -11.09 -14.65 -2.61
N THR A 307 -11.69 -14.44 -1.43
CA THR A 307 -13.14 -14.56 -1.26
C THR A 307 -13.88 -13.23 -1.24
N GLY A 308 -13.17 -12.10 -1.12
CA GLY A 308 -13.77 -10.79 -0.87
C GLY A 308 -14.44 -10.62 0.49
N ALA A 309 -14.36 -11.63 1.37
CA ALA A 309 -14.95 -11.58 2.71
C ALA A 309 -14.08 -10.76 3.67
N GLU A 310 -14.69 -10.13 4.67
CA GLU A 310 -13.96 -9.44 5.73
C GLU A 310 -13.05 -10.41 6.50
N THR A 311 -11.86 -9.93 6.88
CA THR A 311 -10.90 -10.66 7.70
C THR A 311 -10.53 -9.85 8.95
N TYR A 312 -10.31 -10.57 10.05
CA TYR A 312 -9.99 -9.99 11.34
C TYR A 312 -8.97 -10.86 12.08
N GLU A 313 -7.98 -10.24 12.69
CA GLU A 313 -7.03 -10.93 13.55
C GLU A 313 -6.61 -10.04 14.72
N LYS A 314 -6.67 -10.57 15.94
CA LYS A 314 -6.15 -9.92 17.15
C LYS A 314 -4.85 -10.58 17.57
N LYS A 315 -3.77 -9.81 17.67
CA LYS A 315 -2.46 -10.27 18.17
C LYS A 315 -2.11 -9.54 19.45
N THR A 316 -1.99 -10.28 20.54
CA THR A 316 -1.36 -9.79 21.77
C THR A 316 0.15 -9.84 21.62
N ASN A 317 0.85 -8.76 21.96
CA ASN A 317 2.30 -8.82 22.10
C ASN A 317 2.61 -9.65 23.36
N LYS A 318 3.02 -10.91 23.17
CA LYS A 318 3.64 -11.71 24.24
C LYS A 318 5.14 -11.55 24.19
#